data_AF-A0AAJ0M7T1-F1
#
_entry.id   AF-A0AAJ0M7T1-F1
#
_cell.length_a   1.000
_cell.length_b   1.000
_cell.length_c   1.000
_cell.angle_alpha   90.00
_cell.angle_beta   90.00
_cell.angle_gamma   90.00
#
_symmetry.space_group_name_H-M   'P 1'
#
loop_
_entity.id
_entity.type
_entity.pdbx_description
1 polymer ?
#
loop_
_entity_poly.entity_id
_entity_poly.type
_entity_poly.pdbx_seq_one_letter_code
_entity_poly.pdbx_strand_id
1 'polypeptide(L)'
;MLDTAIPEYLQCARTRPAQLPSSNFQPPYPSYSYKTASDADGTAQSILSAFLTSPSNAPEGCAHMRKGMSGAVQEHGYWGSMRDRIPASQTDDLAGAKATADDFKGNEAVGPRRITIPGKKDLAVIRSGQDWLDTTPEERELYLETMQPVLIKGMDFLRDHGDEVGCYSCRFMQIVDPVTAKPDKIDRTFGLAYFDDLASLERWCKEHPTHLAIFGGFHQYARKLQNNVTLRVFHEVMVLEPEQQLFEYVACPGTGMLMASQ
;
A
#
# COMPACT_ATOMS: atom_id res chain seq x y z
N MET A 1 -19.51 -16.64 7.79
CA MET A 1 -19.81 -15.22 8.03
C MET A 1 -18.53 -14.46 7.70
N LEU A 2 -18.62 -13.35 6.96
CA LEU A 2 -17.46 -12.52 6.68
C LEU A 2 -17.17 -11.63 7.90
N ASP A 3 -15.89 -11.43 8.20
CA ASP A 3 -15.46 -10.41 9.15
C ASP A 3 -15.53 -9.03 8.47
N THR A 4 -15.63 -7.96 9.26
CA THR A 4 -15.28 -6.62 8.78
C THR A 4 -13.79 -6.39 8.98
N ALA A 5 -13.16 -5.69 8.04
CA ALA A 5 -11.75 -5.35 8.11
C ALA A 5 -11.41 -4.37 9.25
N ILE A 6 -12.38 -3.53 9.67
CA ILE A 6 -12.19 -2.60 10.79
C ILE A 6 -12.41 -3.37 12.10
N PRO A 7 -11.40 -3.49 12.99
CA PRO A 7 -11.56 -4.16 14.27
C PRO A 7 -12.68 -3.55 15.12
N GLU A 8 -13.39 -4.37 15.88
CA GLU A 8 -14.57 -3.96 16.67
C GLU A 8 -14.31 -2.74 17.56
N TYR A 9 -13.13 -2.67 18.21
CA TYR A 9 -12.75 -1.56 19.07
C TYR A 9 -12.44 -0.23 18.34
N LEU A 10 -12.35 -0.25 17.01
CA LEU A 10 -12.18 0.94 16.15
C LEU A 10 -13.45 1.26 15.35
N GLN A 11 -14.51 0.45 15.46
CA GLN A 11 -15.79 0.73 14.79
C GLN A 11 -16.52 1.87 15.49
N CYS A 12 -17.14 2.74 14.71
CA CYS A 12 -17.92 3.85 15.22
C CYS A 12 -19.18 4.10 14.37
N ALA A 13 -20.06 4.99 14.85
CA ALA A 13 -21.20 5.44 14.08
C ALA A 13 -20.69 6.21 12.84
N ARG A 14 -20.85 5.61 11.67
CA ARG A 14 -20.42 6.21 10.40
C ARG A 14 -21.18 7.51 10.12
N THR A 15 -20.44 8.59 9.88
CA THR A 15 -20.96 9.80 9.20
C THR A 15 -20.66 9.75 7.71
N ARG A 16 -19.79 8.84 7.27
CA ARG A 16 -19.47 8.54 5.88
C ARG A 16 -19.80 7.07 5.56
N PRO A 17 -20.71 6.80 4.61
CA PRO A 17 -21.07 5.43 4.25
C PRO A 17 -19.91 4.72 3.57
N ALA A 18 -19.79 3.41 3.78
CA ALA A 18 -18.88 2.58 3.03
C ALA A 18 -19.26 2.56 1.54
N GLN A 19 -18.29 2.37 0.66
CA GLN A 19 -18.46 2.32 -0.79
C GLN A 19 -18.82 0.92 -1.30
N LEU A 20 -19.46 0.11 -0.45
CA LEU A 20 -19.89 -1.23 -0.80
C LEU A 20 -20.79 -1.20 -2.05
N PRO A 21 -20.56 -2.06 -3.05
CA PRO A 21 -21.38 -2.09 -4.26
C PRO A 21 -22.86 -2.41 -4.02
N SER A 22 -23.18 -3.14 -2.94
CA SER A 22 -24.55 -3.43 -2.49
C SER A 22 -24.57 -3.85 -1.02
N SER A 23 -25.74 -3.81 -0.37
CA SER A 23 -25.90 -4.24 1.03
C SER A 23 -25.58 -5.71 1.28
N ASN A 24 -25.71 -6.56 0.25
CA ASN A 24 -25.45 -7.99 0.31
C ASN A 24 -24.14 -8.36 -0.41
N PHE A 25 -23.24 -7.39 -0.60
CA PHE A 25 -21.99 -7.60 -1.32
C PHE A 25 -21.18 -8.75 -0.71
N GLN A 26 -20.73 -9.65 -1.57
CA GLN A 26 -19.79 -10.71 -1.26
C GLN A 26 -18.55 -10.50 -2.14
N PRO A 27 -17.35 -10.49 -1.55
CA PRO A 27 -16.13 -10.32 -2.33
C PRO A 27 -15.89 -11.54 -3.24
N PRO A 28 -15.20 -11.35 -4.38
CA PRO A 28 -15.02 -12.40 -5.39
C PRO A 28 -14.10 -13.56 -4.96
N TYR A 29 -13.29 -13.37 -3.92
CA TYR A 29 -12.36 -14.35 -3.37
C TYR A 29 -12.11 -14.02 -1.89
N PRO A 30 -11.63 -14.95 -1.05
CA PRO A 30 -11.27 -14.63 0.34
C PRO A 30 -10.05 -13.72 0.41
N SER A 31 -10.04 -12.79 1.35
CA SER A 31 -8.87 -11.98 1.71
C SER A 31 -8.91 -11.64 3.19
N TYR A 32 -7.77 -11.23 3.74
CA TYR A 32 -7.56 -11.16 5.18
C TYR A 32 -6.87 -9.85 5.57
N SER A 33 -7.05 -9.45 6.82
CA SER A 33 -6.36 -8.34 7.47
C SER A 33 -5.75 -8.83 8.79
N TYR A 34 -4.60 -8.31 9.19
CA TYR A 34 -4.05 -8.68 10.49
C TYR A 34 -4.75 -7.89 11.62
N LYS A 35 -4.80 -8.48 12.80
CA LYS A 35 -5.34 -7.88 14.02
C LYS A 35 -4.19 -7.43 14.92
N THR A 36 -4.18 -6.18 15.34
CA THR A 36 -3.25 -5.60 16.31
C THR A 36 -3.82 -5.64 17.73
N ALA A 37 -3.00 -5.38 18.75
CA ALA A 37 -3.47 -5.28 20.13
C ALA A 37 -4.29 -3.99 20.32
N SER A 38 -5.35 -4.05 21.13
CA SER A 38 -6.19 -2.89 21.50
C SER A 38 -5.42 -1.76 22.20
N ASP A 39 -4.30 -2.10 22.87
CA ASP A 39 -3.65 -1.20 23.84
C ASP A 39 -2.35 -0.56 23.32
N ALA A 40 -1.91 -0.91 22.10
CA ALA A 40 -0.69 -0.39 21.49
C ALA A 40 -1.03 0.52 20.31
N ASP A 41 -1.20 1.81 20.60
CA ASP A 41 -1.37 2.94 19.68
C ASP A 41 -2.55 2.86 18.70
N GLY A 42 -3.76 3.11 19.22
CA GLY A 42 -4.98 3.28 18.42
C GLY A 42 -4.84 4.33 17.30
N THR A 43 -3.97 5.34 17.45
CA THR A 43 -3.71 6.35 16.43
C THR A 43 -3.09 5.75 15.16
N ALA A 44 -2.05 4.91 15.28
CA ALA A 44 -1.41 4.29 14.12
C ALA A 44 -2.33 3.26 13.43
N GLN A 45 -3.20 2.60 14.19
CA GLN A 45 -4.14 1.60 13.67
C GLN A 45 -5.35 2.25 12.97
N SER A 46 -5.75 3.43 13.42
CA SER A 46 -6.92 4.15 12.86
C SER A 46 -6.74 4.58 11.40
N ILE A 47 -5.50 4.69 10.94
CA ILE A 47 -5.10 5.23 9.64
C ILE A 47 -4.49 4.18 8.70
N LEU A 48 -4.51 2.90 9.09
CA LEU A 48 -3.81 1.81 8.42
C LEU A 48 -4.80 0.80 7.82
N SER A 49 -4.77 0.61 6.50
CA SER A 49 -5.44 -0.49 5.80
C SER A 49 -4.43 -1.58 5.46
N ALA A 50 -4.70 -2.80 5.90
CA ALA A 50 -3.94 -3.98 5.51
C ALA A 50 -4.77 -4.98 4.72
N PHE A 51 -4.18 -5.56 3.68
CA PHE A 51 -4.81 -6.54 2.81
C PHE A 51 -3.82 -7.65 2.44
N LEU A 52 -4.27 -8.89 2.56
CA LEU A 52 -3.52 -10.12 2.27
C LEU A 52 -4.39 -11.08 1.45
N THR A 53 -3.86 -11.65 0.37
CA THR A 53 -4.58 -12.66 -0.43
C THR A 53 -4.60 -14.05 0.22
N SER A 54 -3.71 -14.33 1.17
CA SER A 54 -3.69 -15.58 1.91
C SER A 54 -3.40 -15.34 3.40
N PRO A 55 -3.95 -16.19 4.30
CA PRO A 55 -3.61 -16.13 5.72
C PRO A 55 -2.26 -16.82 5.90
N SER A 56 -1.17 -16.12 5.59
CA SER A 56 0.16 -16.69 5.66
C SER A 56 0.76 -16.61 7.07
N ASN A 57 1.39 -17.71 7.49
CA ASN A 57 2.24 -17.72 8.68
C ASN A 57 3.54 -16.93 8.49
N ALA A 58 3.86 -16.51 7.27
CA ALA A 58 4.95 -15.59 6.97
C ALA A 58 4.42 -14.14 6.93
N PRO A 59 4.48 -13.37 8.04
CA PRO A 59 4.14 -11.96 8.02
C PRO A 59 5.06 -11.17 7.09
N GLU A 60 4.50 -10.13 6.49
CA GLU A 60 5.24 -9.10 5.77
C GLU A 60 4.87 -7.73 6.35
N GLY A 61 5.81 -6.79 6.30
CA GLY A 61 5.59 -5.41 6.74
C GLY A 61 5.02 -5.28 8.16
N CYS A 62 4.02 -4.43 8.34
CA CYS A 62 3.42 -4.17 9.65
C CYS A 62 2.72 -5.41 10.25
N ALA A 63 2.44 -6.44 9.46
CA ALA A 63 1.91 -7.70 9.96
C ALA A 63 2.88 -8.43 10.91
N HIS A 64 4.17 -8.07 10.96
CA HIS A 64 5.09 -8.56 11.99
C HIS A 64 4.69 -8.15 13.42
N MET A 65 3.93 -7.06 13.56
CA MET A 65 3.44 -6.56 14.85
C MET A 65 2.06 -7.13 15.23
N ARG A 66 1.51 -8.04 14.42
CA ARG A 66 0.17 -8.57 14.64
C ARG A 66 0.08 -9.42 15.91
N LYS A 67 -1.10 -9.39 16.53
CA LYS A 67 -1.51 -10.35 17.57
C LYS A 67 -2.35 -11.50 17.00
N GLY A 68 -2.94 -11.32 15.83
CA GLY A 68 -3.72 -12.34 15.16
C GLY A 68 -4.05 -12.00 13.71
N MET A 69 -4.88 -12.84 13.10
CA MET A 69 -5.42 -12.65 11.75
C MET A 69 -6.95 -12.60 11.81
N SER A 70 -7.57 -11.85 10.90
CA SER A 70 -9.03 -11.90 10.70
C SER A 70 -9.48 -13.21 10.04
N GLY A 71 -10.78 -13.48 10.07
CA GLY A 71 -11.42 -14.31 9.05
C GLY A 71 -11.41 -13.64 7.68
N ALA A 72 -12.11 -14.23 6.72
CA ALA A 72 -12.29 -13.60 5.41
C ALA A 72 -13.06 -12.29 5.56
N VAL A 73 -12.48 -11.17 5.11
CA VAL A 73 -13.08 -9.83 5.26
C VAL A 73 -14.06 -9.51 4.13
N GLN A 74 -14.99 -8.58 4.35
CA GLN A 74 -15.95 -8.14 3.33
C GLN A 74 -15.40 -7.02 2.44
N GLU A 75 -14.63 -6.10 3.01
CA GLU A 75 -14.23 -4.84 2.37
C GLU A 75 -13.02 -5.01 1.42
N HIS A 76 -13.19 -5.77 0.35
CA HIS A 76 -12.23 -5.88 -0.76
C HIS A 76 -12.86 -6.32 -2.08
N GLY A 77 -12.09 -6.24 -3.17
CA GLY A 77 -12.54 -6.64 -4.51
C GLY A 77 -13.39 -5.59 -5.24
N TYR A 78 -13.45 -4.36 -4.73
CA TYR A 78 -14.08 -3.21 -5.38
C TYR A 78 -13.23 -1.94 -5.22
N TRP A 79 -13.37 -1.00 -6.15
CA TRP A 79 -12.76 0.34 -6.04
C TRP A 79 -13.37 1.09 -4.87
N GLY A 80 -12.55 1.66 -3.98
CA GLY A 80 -12.97 2.27 -2.71
C GLY A 80 -12.79 1.36 -1.49
N SER A 81 -12.65 0.05 -1.70
CA SER A 81 -12.48 -0.89 -0.58
C SER A 81 -11.23 -0.62 0.28
N MET A 82 -10.17 -0.07 -0.30
CA MET A 82 -8.98 0.34 0.47
C MET A 82 -9.31 1.36 1.54
N ARG A 83 -10.07 2.40 1.18
CA ARG A 83 -10.53 3.42 2.11
C ARG A 83 -11.47 2.82 3.16
N ASP A 84 -12.40 1.97 2.75
CA ASP A 84 -13.36 1.34 3.68
C ASP A 84 -12.70 0.45 4.73
N ARG A 85 -11.44 0.01 4.51
CA ARG A 85 -10.63 -0.72 5.50
C ARG A 85 -9.87 0.18 6.47
N ILE A 86 -9.83 1.50 6.25
CA ILE A 86 -9.19 2.47 7.15
C ILE A 86 -10.23 2.90 8.20
N PRO A 87 -10.02 2.65 9.51
CA PRO A 87 -11.00 2.99 10.53
C PRO A 87 -11.43 4.46 10.55
N ALA A 88 -10.50 5.40 10.36
CA ALA A 88 -10.80 6.83 10.33
C ALA A 88 -11.76 7.24 9.20
N SER A 89 -11.83 6.47 8.11
CA SER A 89 -12.73 6.74 6.97
C SER A 89 -14.23 6.65 7.33
N GLN A 90 -14.56 6.05 8.48
CA GLN A 90 -15.93 6.00 8.97
C GLN A 90 -16.51 7.40 9.21
N THR A 91 -15.64 8.37 9.53
CA THR A 91 -16.04 9.74 9.87
C THR A 91 -15.27 10.83 9.13
N ASP A 92 -14.08 10.52 8.61
CA ASP A 92 -13.20 11.48 7.93
C ASP A 92 -13.07 11.15 6.42
N ASP A 93 -12.92 12.19 5.59
CA ASP A 93 -12.62 12.02 4.17
C ASP A 93 -11.14 11.75 3.90
N LEU A 94 -10.26 11.91 4.89
CA LEU A 94 -8.82 11.68 4.74
C LEU A 94 -8.25 12.49 3.56
N ALA A 95 -8.69 13.76 3.49
CA ALA A 95 -8.39 14.66 2.40
C ALA A 95 -7.06 15.35 2.67
N GLY A 96 -6.03 14.89 1.98
CA GLY A 96 -4.69 15.46 2.05
C GLY A 96 -4.55 16.81 1.37
N ALA A 97 -3.44 17.45 1.67
CA ALA A 97 -3.06 18.71 1.03
C ALA A 97 -2.21 18.40 -0.20
N LYS A 98 -2.70 18.82 -1.38
CA LYS A 98 -1.88 18.81 -2.60
C LYS A 98 -0.64 19.65 -2.37
N ALA A 99 0.52 19.01 -2.33
CA ALA A 99 1.76 19.74 -2.20
C ALA A 99 2.05 20.58 -3.44
N THR A 100 2.65 21.70 -3.17
CA THR A 100 3.29 22.60 -4.13
C THR A 100 4.80 22.36 -4.11
N ALA A 101 5.51 22.84 -5.13
CA ALA A 101 6.97 22.76 -5.18
C ALA A 101 7.63 23.38 -3.93
N ASP A 102 6.98 24.36 -3.30
CA ASP A 102 7.49 25.02 -2.09
C ASP A 102 7.51 24.09 -0.87
N ASP A 103 6.59 23.14 -0.77
CA ASP A 103 6.53 22.24 0.37
C ASP A 103 7.66 21.20 0.38
N PHE A 104 8.46 21.15 -0.68
CA PHE A 104 9.62 20.27 -0.84
C PHE A 104 10.93 21.04 -0.86
N LYS A 105 10.87 22.38 -0.86
CA LYS A 105 12.03 23.23 -0.58
C LYS A 105 12.31 23.12 0.91
N GLY A 106 13.13 22.14 1.29
CA GLY A 106 13.39 21.93 2.70
C GLY A 106 13.96 23.17 3.37
N ASN A 107 13.65 23.33 4.65
CA ASN A 107 14.19 24.44 5.43
C ASN A 107 15.69 24.18 5.61
N GLU A 108 16.55 25.10 5.15
CA GLU A 108 17.97 25.04 5.49
C GLU A 108 18.12 25.23 7.01
N ALA A 109 18.53 24.20 7.75
CA ALA A 109 19.04 24.37 9.11
C ALA A 109 19.86 23.19 9.68
N VAL A 110 20.89 23.57 10.45
CA VAL A 110 21.90 22.78 11.19
C VAL A 110 22.96 22.07 10.32
N GLY A 111 23.74 22.85 9.58
CA GLY A 111 24.98 22.40 8.92
C GLY A 111 24.92 22.38 7.40
N PRO A 112 26.07 22.31 6.71
CA PRO A 112 26.17 22.70 5.29
C PRO A 112 25.45 21.80 4.27
N ARG A 113 24.77 20.70 4.66
CA ARG A 113 24.17 19.72 3.73
C ARG A 113 22.97 18.92 4.27
N ARG A 114 22.37 19.33 5.39
CA ARG A 114 21.18 18.67 5.98
C ARG A 114 19.94 19.41 5.55
N ILE A 115 18.94 18.69 5.05
CA ILE A 115 17.66 19.22 4.60
C ILE A 115 16.54 18.46 5.31
N THR A 116 15.58 19.19 5.86
CA THR A 116 14.37 18.62 6.47
C THR A 116 13.14 19.05 5.68
N ILE A 117 12.27 18.10 5.34
CA ILE A 117 10.98 18.35 4.69
C ILE A 117 9.88 18.26 5.75
N PRO A 118 9.02 19.27 5.90
CA PRO A 118 7.92 19.21 6.83
C PRO A 118 6.94 18.10 6.46
N GLY A 119 6.31 17.50 7.47
CA GLY A 119 5.22 16.54 7.27
C GLY A 119 4.03 17.18 6.54
N LYS A 120 3.25 16.35 5.86
CA LYS A 120 2.08 16.77 5.08
C LYS A 120 0.79 16.24 5.67
N LYS A 121 -0.29 17.00 5.53
CA LYS A 121 -1.59 16.54 5.99
C LYS A 121 -2.09 15.35 5.15
N ASP A 122 -2.53 14.30 5.83
CA ASP A 122 -3.10 13.06 5.27
C ASP A 122 -2.27 12.47 4.11
N LEU A 123 -0.95 12.45 4.27
CA LEU A 123 -0.04 11.85 3.29
C LEU A 123 -0.32 10.35 3.18
N ALA A 124 -0.64 9.87 1.97
CA ALA A 124 -0.89 8.45 1.75
C ALA A 124 0.42 7.71 1.43
N VAL A 125 0.76 6.70 2.21
CA VAL A 125 1.92 5.83 2.00
C VAL A 125 1.44 4.43 1.72
N ILE A 126 1.87 3.85 0.60
CA ILE A 126 1.56 2.47 0.24
C ILE A 126 2.85 1.64 0.16
N ARG A 127 2.83 0.48 0.82
CA ARG A 127 3.74 -0.63 0.52
C ARG A 127 2.92 -1.77 -0.05
N SER A 128 3.15 -2.10 -1.33
CA SER A 128 2.47 -3.18 -2.04
C SER A 128 3.49 -4.23 -2.48
N GLY A 129 3.38 -5.43 -1.92
CA GLY A 129 4.38 -6.49 -2.06
C GLY A 129 3.90 -7.71 -2.84
N GLN A 130 4.87 -8.41 -3.42
CA GLN A 130 4.71 -9.63 -4.20
C GLN A 130 5.76 -10.63 -3.74
N ASP A 131 5.32 -11.83 -3.40
CA ASP A 131 6.17 -12.93 -2.95
C ASP A 131 5.78 -14.20 -3.71
N TRP A 132 6.68 -14.62 -4.59
CA TRP A 132 6.57 -15.84 -5.40
C TRP A 132 7.64 -16.87 -5.00
N LEU A 133 8.11 -16.82 -3.76
CA LEU A 133 9.17 -17.72 -3.30
C LEU A 133 8.70 -19.18 -3.28
N ASP A 134 7.49 -19.39 -2.78
CA ASP A 134 6.90 -20.71 -2.55
C ASP A 134 5.95 -21.13 -3.68
N THR A 135 5.98 -20.42 -4.83
CA THR A 135 5.11 -20.75 -5.96
C THR A 135 5.53 -22.02 -6.67
N THR A 136 4.58 -22.74 -7.28
CA THR A 136 4.91 -23.84 -8.19
C THR A 136 5.72 -23.31 -9.39
N PRO A 137 6.53 -24.15 -10.06
CA PRO A 137 7.28 -23.72 -11.25
C PRO A 137 6.39 -23.08 -12.33
N GLU A 138 5.20 -23.63 -12.55
CA GLU A 138 4.24 -23.13 -13.54
C GLU A 138 3.66 -21.77 -13.13
N GLU A 139 3.31 -21.61 -11.85
CA GLU A 139 2.78 -20.35 -11.32
C GLU A 139 3.84 -19.24 -11.32
N ARG A 140 5.09 -19.60 -11.02
CA ARG A 140 6.27 -18.73 -11.07
C ARG A 140 6.48 -18.18 -12.47
N GLU A 141 6.58 -19.07 -13.47
CA GLU A 141 6.77 -18.70 -14.87
C GLU A 141 5.63 -17.77 -15.32
N LEU A 142 4.38 -18.16 -15.01
CA LEU A 142 3.21 -17.35 -15.34
C LEU A 142 3.26 -15.95 -14.71
N TYR A 143 3.67 -15.81 -13.44
CA TYR A 143 3.81 -14.50 -12.79
C TYR A 143 4.89 -13.64 -13.45
N LEU A 144 6.08 -14.22 -13.66
CA LEU A 144 7.25 -13.51 -14.21
C LEU A 144 7.05 -13.09 -15.68
N GLU A 145 6.31 -13.87 -16.47
CA GLU A 145 6.07 -13.57 -17.88
C GLU A 145 4.88 -12.63 -18.11
N THR A 146 3.90 -12.61 -17.20
CA THR A 146 2.64 -11.88 -17.44
C THR A 146 2.42 -10.70 -16.52
N MET A 147 2.50 -10.88 -15.20
CA MET A 147 2.13 -9.84 -14.24
C MET A 147 3.31 -8.94 -13.87
N GLN A 148 4.48 -9.54 -13.59
CA GLN A 148 5.66 -8.78 -13.18
C GLN A 148 6.06 -7.69 -14.21
N PRO A 149 6.06 -7.94 -15.53
CA PRO A 149 6.45 -6.91 -16.49
C PRO A 149 5.48 -5.71 -16.52
N VAL A 150 4.19 -5.96 -16.30
CA VAL A 150 3.17 -4.89 -16.21
C VAL A 150 3.31 -4.12 -14.90
N LEU A 151 3.60 -4.81 -13.80
CA LEU A 151 3.93 -4.19 -12.52
C LEU A 151 5.14 -3.27 -12.63
N ILE A 152 6.24 -3.74 -13.22
CA ILE A 152 7.45 -2.93 -13.44
C ILE A 152 7.11 -1.66 -14.21
N LYS A 153 6.37 -1.75 -15.32
CA LYS A 153 5.92 -0.57 -16.08
C LYS A 153 5.10 0.41 -15.25
N GLY A 154 4.22 -0.10 -14.38
CA GLY A 154 3.45 0.75 -13.46
C GLY A 154 4.31 1.45 -12.42
N MET A 155 5.31 0.75 -11.88
CA MET A 155 6.24 1.33 -10.91
C MET A 155 7.20 2.34 -11.57
N ASP A 156 7.67 2.07 -12.78
CA ASP A 156 8.47 3.00 -13.58
C ASP A 156 7.68 4.28 -13.87
N PHE A 157 6.40 4.17 -14.26
CA PHE A 157 5.53 5.34 -14.42
C PHE A 157 5.43 6.15 -13.13
N LEU A 158 5.17 5.53 -11.98
CA LEU A 158 5.09 6.25 -10.71
C LEU A 158 6.44 6.89 -10.28
N ARG A 159 7.56 6.34 -10.74
CA ARG A 159 8.90 6.89 -10.48
C ARG A 159 9.18 8.11 -11.38
N ASP A 160 8.83 8.02 -12.66
CA ASP A 160 9.26 8.96 -13.69
C ASP A 160 8.21 10.04 -14.01
N HIS A 161 6.93 9.74 -13.75
CA HIS A 161 5.73 10.56 -14.05
C HIS A 161 4.79 10.63 -12.84
N GLY A 162 5.33 10.45 -11.63
CA GLY A 162 4.53 10.43 -10.41
C GLY A 162 3.81 11.76 -10.13
N ASP A 163 4.41 12.88 -10.52
CA ASP A 163 3.87 14.23 -10.40
C ASP A 163 2.53 14.40 -11.12
N GLU A 164 2.33 13.74 -12.26
CA GLU A 164 1.08 13.74 -13.02
C GLU A 164 -0.10 13.15 -12.23
N VAL A 165 0.18 12.31 -11.24
CA VAL A 165 -0.81 11.54 -10.47
C VAL A 165 -0.71 11.73 -8.96
N GLY A 166 0.03 12.74 -8.50
CA GLY A 166 0.20 13.06 -7.08
C GLY A 166 1.13 12.11 -6.31
N CYS A 167 1.93 11.30 -6.98
CA CYS A 167 2.96 10.44 -6.37
C CYS A 167 4.30 11.18 -6.27
N TYR A 168 4.74 11.49 -5.06
CA TYR A 168 5.99 12.23 -4.82
C TYR A 168 7.25 11.38 -4.95
N SER A 169 7.15 10.10 -4.62
CA SER A 169 8.28 9.18 -4.64
C SER A 169 7.74 7.77 -4.76
N CYS A 170 8.24 7.02 -5.73
CA CYS A 170 8.00 5.59 -5.86
C CYS A 170 9.33 4.84 -5.91
N ARG A 171 9.46 3.79 -5.11
CA ARG A 171 10.60 2.87 -5.16
C ARG A 171 10.09 1.46 -5.35
N PHE A 172 10.45 0.83 -6.46
CA PHE A 172 10.28 -0.60 -6.62
C PHE A 172 11.53 -1.32 -6.09
N MET A 173 11.36 -2.02 -4.99
CA MET A 173 12.47 -2.59 -4.21
C MET A 173 12.42 -4.11 -4.23
N GLN A 174 13.60 -4.70 -4.18
CA GLN A 174 13.79 -6.12 -4.00
C GLN A 174 14.25 -6.40 -2.57
N ILE A 175 13.69 -7.44 -1.95
CA ILE A 175 14.12 -7.87 -0.62
C ILE A 175 15.48 -8.56 -0.75
N VAL A 176 16.42 -8.18 0.12
CA VAL A 176 17.75 -8.77 0.21
C VAL A 176 17.94 -9.46 1.56
N ASP A 177 18.87 -10.40 1.62
CA ASP A 177 19.30 -11.00 2.87
C ASP A 177 19.99 -9.93 3.74
N PRO A 178 19.58 -9.77 5.01
CA PRO A 178 20.05 -8.68 5.86
C PRO A 178 21.53 -8.80 6.28
N VAL A 179 22.14 -9.98 6.14
CA VAL A 179 23.54 -10.21 6.53
C VAL A 179 24.47 -10.00 5.34
N THR A 180 24.13 -10.56 4.19
CA THR A 180 24.95 -10.56 2.98
C THR A 180 24.68 -9.37 2.08
N ALA A 181 23.55 -8.68 2.27
CA ALA A 181 23.03 -7.64 1.37
C ALA A 181 22.87 -8.12 -0.09
N LYS A 182 22.82 -9.43 -0.29
CA LYS A 182 22.58 -10.04 -1.60
C LYS A 182 21.09 -10.34 -1.74
N PRO A 183 20.57 -10.35 -2.96
CA PRO A 183 19.22 -10.84 -3.21
C PRO A 183 19.22 -12.38 -3.03
N ASP A 184 19.30 -12.85 -1.79
CA ASP A 184 19.16 -14.27 -1.51
C ASP A 184 17.68 -14.61 -1.68
N LYS A 185 17.40 -15.52 -2.63
CA LYS A 185 16.05 -15.86 -3.10
C LYS A 185 15.30 -14.61 -3.58
N ILE A 186 15.62 -14.21 -4.82
CA ILE A 186 15.17 -13.07 -5.67
C ILE A 186 13.64 -12.82 -5.72
N ASP A 187 12.84 -13.59 -5.00
CA ASP A 187 11.43 -13.83 -5.29
C ASP A 187 10.46 -12.97 -4.49
N ARG A 188 10.97 -11.84 -3.97
CA ARG A 188 10.19 -10.89 -3.18
C ARG A 188 10.50 -9.47 -3.56
N THR A 189 9.46 -8.75 -3.96
CA THR A 189 9.52 -7.33 -4.29
C THR A 189 8.41 -6.56 -3.60
N PHE A 190 8.59 -5.25 -3.48
CA PHE A 190 7.51 -4.36 -3.11
C PHE A 190 7.69 -2.96 -3.72
N GLY A 191 6.59 -2.34 -4.11
CA GLY A 191 6.53 -0.91 -4.36
C GLY A 191 6.32 -0.17 -3.04
N LEU A 192 7.14 0.84 -2.78
CA LEU A 192 6.93 1.82 -1.71
C LEU A 192 6.69 3.19 -2.34
N ALA A 193 5.48 3.72 -2.20
CA ALA A 193 5.10 4.99 -2.80
C ALA A 193 4.46 5.95 -1.80
N TYR A 194 4.70 7.24 -2.02
CA TYR A 194 4.17 8.35 -1.23
C TYR A 194 3.29 9.21 -2.15
N PHE A 195 2.02 9.33 -1.82
CA PHE A 195 1.02 10.11 -2.54
C PHE A 195 0.57 11.32 -1.73
N ASP A 196 0.20 12.39 -2.42
CA ASP A 196 -0.32 13.63 -1.84
C ASP A 196 -1.54 13.42 -0.95
N ASP A 197 -2.43 12.53 -1.37
CA ASP A 197 -3.59 12.10 -0.62
C ASP A 197 -4.02 10.67 -1.01
N LEU A 198 -4.97 10.12 -0.25
CA LEU A 198 -5.53 8.79 -0.52
C LEU A 198 -6.30 8.75 -1.85
N ALA A 199 -6.93 9.85 -2.26
CA ALA A 199 -7.77 9.93 -3.45
C ALA A 199 -6.95 9.87 -4.76
N SER A 200 -5.73 10.39 -4.77
CA SER A 200 -4.78 10.29 -5.87
C SER A 200 -4.28 8.86 -6.05
N LEU A 201 -3.96 8.17 -4.95
CA LEU A 201 -3.68 6.73 -4.99
C LEU A 201 -4.88 5.94 -5.54
N GLU A 202 -6.10 6.21 -5.05
CA GLU A 202 -7.33 5.59 -5.54
C GLU A 202 -7.56 5.84 -7.03
N ARG A 203 -7.36 7.08 -7.49
CA ARG A 203 -7.49 7.48 -8.90
C ARG A 203 -6.50 6.73 -9.77
N TRP A 204 -5.22 6.73 -9.40
CA TRP A 204 -4.19 6.01 -10.16
C TRP A 204 -4.53 4.52 -10.27
N CYS A 205 -4.91 3.88 -9.16
CA CYS A 205 -5.30 2.47 -9.16
C CYS A 205 -6.53 2.20 -10.05
N LYS A 206 -7.52 3.09 -10.05
CA LYS A 206 -8.79 2.90 -10.77
C LYS A 206 -8.71 3.27 -12.26
N GLU A 207 -7.80 4.15 -12.66
CA GLU A 207 -7.82 4.76 -13.99
C GLU A 207 -6.56 4.45 -14.81
N HIS A 208 -5.40 4.21 -14.18
CA HIS A 208 -4.16 4.05 -14.93
C HIS A 208 -4.10 2.67 -15.62
N PRO A 209 -3.77 2.59 -16.93
CA PRO A 209 -3.81 1.35 -17.70
C PRO A 209 -2.96 0.22 -17.12
N THR A 210 -1.81 0.53 -16.51
CA THR A 210 -0.94 -0.51 -15.92
C THR A 210 -1.60 -1.18 -14.71
N HIS A 211 -2.19 -0.40 -13.79
CA HIS A 211 -2.85 -0.98 -12.62
C HIS A 211 -4.14 -1.73 -13.02
N LEU A 212 -4.91 -1.20 -13.98
CA LEU A 212 -6.06 -1.90 -14.55
C LEU A 212 -5.67 -3.24 -15.19
N ALA A 213 -4.55 -3.29 -15.90
CA ALA A 213 -4.02 -4.51 -16.49
C ALA A 213 -3.56 -5.53 -15.44
N ILE A 214 -2.96 -5.09 -14.32
CA ILE A 214 -2.61 -5.97 -13.19
C ILE A 214 -3.88 -6.53 -12.54
N PHE A 215 -4.85 -5.66 -12.23
CA PHE A 215 -6.12 -6.05 -11.59
C PHE A 215 -6.93 -7.02 -12.46
N GLY A 216 -7.06 -6.72 -13.75
CA GLY A 216 -7.70 -7.61 -14.72
C GLY A 216 -6.91 -8.90 -14.96
N GLY A 217 -5.57 -8.81 -14.98
CA GLY A 217 -4.65 -9.93 -15.12
C GLY A 217 -4.76 -10.93 -13.98
N PHE A 218 -4.89 -10.46 -12.73
CA PHE A 218 -5.06 -11.32 -11.56
C PHE A 218 -6.32 -12.20 -11.64
N HIS A 219 -7.42 -11.68 -12.19
CA HIS A 219 -8.63 -12.48 -12.41
C HIS A 219 -8.46 -13.57 -13.47
N GLN A 220 -7.61 -13.34 -14.48
CA GLN A 220 -7.27 -14.37 -15.46
C GLN A 220 -6.30 -15.39 -14.87
N TYR A 221 -5.35 -14.92 -14.06
CA TYR A 221 -4.38 -15.74 -13.33
C TYR A 221 -5.05 -16.73 -12.38
N ALA A 222 -5.92 -16.24 -11.50
CA ALA A 222 -6.67 -17.09 -10.57
C ALA A 222 -7.51 -18.15 -11.30
N ARG A 223 -8.13 -17.78 -12.43
CA ARG A 223 -8.88 -18.73 -13.28
C ARG A 223 -7.99 -19.80 -13.90
N LYS A 224 -6.82 -19.43 -14.44
CA LYS A 224 -5.85 -20.38 -15.02
C LYS A 224 -5.37 -21.40 -13.99
N LEU A 225 -5.18 -20.96 -12.75
CA LEU A 225 -4.72 -21.79 -11.64
C LEU A 225 -5.86 -22.51 -10.90
N GLN A 226 -7.09 -22.46 -11.41
CA GLN A 226 -8.27 -23.07 -10.78
C GLN A 226 -8.43 -22.66 -9.30
N ASN A 227 -8.12 -21.40 -8.99
CA ASN A 227 -8.08 -20.82 -7.65
C ASN A 227 -7.05 -21.43 -6.68
N ASN A 228 -6.13 -22.28 -7.16
CA ASN A 228 -4.98 -22.74 -6.39
C ASN A 228 -3.79 -21.78 -6.58
N VAL A 229 -3.94 -20.57 -6.04
CA VAL A 229 -2.94 -19.50 -6.13
C VAL A 229 -2.02 -19.57 -4.92
N THR A 230 -0.73 -19.79 -5.15
CA THR A 230 0.30 -19.79 -4.10
C THR A 230 1.12 -18.50 -4.10
N LEU A 231 1.01 -17.67 -5.14
CA LEU A 231 1.53 -16.31 -5.17
C LEU A 231 0.92 -15.50 -4.02
N ARG A 232 1.79 -14.90 -3.21
CA ARG A 232 1.39 -14.04 -2.10
C ARG A 232 1.50 -12.58 -2.54
N VAL A 233 0.37 -11.87 -2.54
CA VAL A 233 0.34 -10.42 -2.75
C VAL A 233 -0.35 -9.75 -1.59
N PHE A 234 0.16 -8.59 -1.21
CA PHE A 234 -0.33 -7.84 -0.07
C PHE A 234 -0.13 -6.34 -0.28
N HIS A 235 -0.88 -5.54 0.48
CA HIS A 235 -0.52 -4.15 0.66
C HIS A 235 -0.87 -3.66 2.06
N GLU A 236 -0.11 -2.67 2.50
CA GLU A 236 -0.36 -1.84 3.66
C GLU A 236 -0.40 -0.38 3.21
N VAL A 237 -1.45 0.33 3.61
CA VAL A 237 -1.67 1.73 3.24
C VAL A 237 -1.90 2.54 4.52
N MET A 238 -1.10 3.58 4.71
CA MET A 238 -1.16 4.49 5.84
C MET A 238 -1.55 5.89 5.36
N VAL A 239 -2.36 6.60 6.13
CA VAL A 239 -2.66 8.02 5.90
C VAL A 239 -2.16 8.83 7.09
N LEU A 240 -1.10 9.60 6.92
CA LEU A 240 -0.33 10.18 8.02
C LEU A 240 -0.63 11.67 8.20
N GLU A 241 -0.78 12.09 9.45
CA GLU A 241 -0.81 13.50 9.85
C GLU A 241 0.61 14.10 9.82
N PRO A 242 0.77 15.44 9.72
CA PRO A 242 2.09 16.07 9.61
C PRO A 242 3.06 15.70 10.73
N GLU A 243 2.58 15.60 11.96
CA GLU A 243 3.40 15.33 13.15
C GLU A 243 3.86 13.87 13.24
N GLN A 244 3.28 12.98 12.42
CA GLN A 244 3.64 11.57 12.33
C GLN A 244 4.74 11.31 11.30
N GLN A 245 5.28 12.37 10.68
CA GLN A 245 6.23 12.30 9.58
C GLN A 245 7.51 13.03 9.92
N LEU A 246 8.65 12.41 9.60
CA LEU A 246 9.96 13.03 9.67
C LEU A 246 10.77 12.65 8.43
N PHE A 247 11.06 13.65 7.59
CA PHE A 247 11.86 13.47 6.39
C PHE A 247 13.14 14.29 6.50
N GLU A 248 14.27 13.61 6.72
CA GLU A 248 15.60 14.22 6.77
C GLU A 248 16.53 13.61 5.74
N TYR A 249 17.33 14.47 5.11
CA TYR A 249 18.28 14.09 4.07
C TYR A 249 19.63 14.73 4.34
N VAL A 250 20.71 13.97 4.12
CA VAL A 250 22.09 14.45 4.27
C VAL A 250 22.85 14.12 2.99
N ALA A 251 23.13 15.15 2.18
CA ALA A 251 23.83 15.00 0.90
C ALA A 251 23.17 14.01 -0.09
N CYS A 252 21.83 13.99 -0.16
CA CYS A 252 21.06 13.12 -1.06
C CYS A 252 20.25 13.94 -2.09
N PRO A 253 20.86 14.51 -3.13
CA PRO A 253 20.11 15.27 -4.14
C PRO A 253 19.08 14.37 -4.83
N GLY A 254 17.89 14.90 -5.10
CA GLY A 254 16.85 14.20 -5.85
C GLY A 254 16.42 12.85 -5.23
N THR A 255 16.32 12.77 -3.91
CA THR A 255 16.00 11.52 -3.22
C THR A 255 14.70 11.63 -2.43
N GLY A 256 13.78 10.69 -2.66
CA GLY A 256 12.53 10.61 -1.89
C GLY A 256 11.71 11.89 -2.03
N MET A 257 11.35 12.50 -0.90
CA MET A 257 10.55 13.72 -0.85
C MET A 257 11.30 14.96 -1.37
N LEU A 258 12.61 14.89 -1.65
CA LEU A 258 13.34 15.98 -2.30
C LEU A 258 13.10 16.07 -3.81
N MET A 259 12.58 15.02 -4.46
CA MET A 259 12.37 15.04 -5.92
C MET A 259 11.26 16.00 -6.34
N ALA A 260 10.25 16.20 -5.50
CA ALA A 260 9.15 17.11 -5.78
C ALA A 260 9.51 18.61 -5.55
N SER A 261 10.78 18.92 -5.26
CA SER A 261 11.28 20.29 -5.10
C SER A 261 11.93 20.89 -6.36
N GLN A 262 12.04 20.12 -7.45
CA GLN A 262 12.70 20.54 -8.70
C GLN A 262 11.71 20.99 -9.76
#